data_AF-A0A1M7BXB1-F1
#
_entry.id   AF-A0A1M7BXB1-F1
#
_cell.length_a   1.000
_cell.length_b   1.000
_cell.length_c   1.000
_cell.angle_alpha   90.00
_cell.angle_beta   90.00
_cell.angle_gamma   90.00
#
_symmetry.space_group_name_H-M   'P 1'
#
loop_
_entity.id
_entity.type
_entity.pdbx_description
1 polymer ?
#
loop_
_entity_poly.entity_id
_entity_poly.type
_entity_poly.pdbx_seq_one_letter_code
_entity_poly.pdbx_strand_id
1 'polypeptide(L)'
;MNKKLFVLLVILMSLSLLGIIFVQVYWIRTSINDKEEQFSRTVTDILGKVADRVEMMEMKEYSDRLASMVDSIGEPKSTQYRNFLFVDRDLNSDEILFYSHGILEEDYNVSSTFFDNTTGEDTTTLKNYTSKRTKAVFKEEYGLDGKSFNRLTPIQRMEKIGGLTSIERAAWEDVFMEYAKTRPIHKRVSKPELELLLSQELNNRNINIDYEYGVYSQGYPTKIRSRKFKFSGAKIYKAPIFEDSEGYTNFSLLLTFPAMKKFIFSSIMKMALLSLVFTLVIMIAYTSAIYQLIKQKRISEIKSDFINNMTHEFKTPIATINLAVEAIRNPKSIEDKEKVLRYLGMIRDENKRMHAQVENVLRISKLEKNQLDINKDRVDMHDIIGDAIAHVELIVQDRGGYVNAHLDAERSDVLANDMHMTNVIVNILDNAVKYSPETPKIDVFTEVVKNNIIIKVQDQGAGMSKAVLKKVFEKFYREHTGDIHNVKGHGLGLAYVKRIIEDHQGEVYAESEKGKGSTFFIKLPLI
;
A
#
# COMPACT_ATOMS: atom_id res chain seq x y z
N MET A 1 -20.17 7.22 -26.02
CA MET A 1 -19.19 8.18 -25.45
C MET A 1 -18.21 8.59 -26.53
N ASN A 2 -17.95 9.88 -26.70
CA ASN A 2 -17.04 10.38 -27.74
C ASN A 2 -15.63 9.78 -27.54
N LYS A 3 -14.97 9.28 -28.59
CA LYS A 3 -13.67 8.58 -28.50
C LYS A 3 -12.61 9.45 -27.82
N LYS A 4 -12.67 10.77 -28.06
CA LYS A 4 -11.82 11.78 -27.40
C LYS A 4 -12.07 11.89 -25.89
N LEU A 5 -13.34 11.87 -25.47
CA LEU A 5 -13.72 11.93 -24.05
C LEU A 5 -13.23 10.67 -23.31
N PHE A 6 -13.32 9.49 -23.93
CA PHE A 6 -12.80 8.25 -23.36
C PHE A 6 -11.28 8.30 -23.14
N VAL A 7 -10.53 8.69 -24.17
CA VAL A 7 -9.06 8.80 -24.07
C VAL A 7 -8.66 9.84 -23.02
N LEU A 8 -9.35 10.98 -22.96
CA LEU A 8 -9.12 12.01 -21.95
C LEU A 8 -9.34 11.48 -20.53
N LEU A 9 -10.42 10.72 -20.30
CA LEU A 9 -10.76 10.19 -18.98
C LEU A 9 -9.71 9.16 -18.52
N VAL A 10 -9.28 8.28 -19.42
CA VAL A 10 -8.20 7.31 -19.13
C VAL A 10 -6.90 8.04 -18.78
N ILE A 11 -6.52 9.08 -19.54
CA ILE A 11 -5.31 9.87 -19.28
C ILE A 11 -5.38 10.56 -17.92
N LEU A 12 -6.49 11.24 -17.62
CA LEU A 12 -6.69 11.94 -16.34
C LEU A 12 -6.61 10.98 -15.15
N MET A 13 -7.24 9.81 -15.24
CA MET A 13 -7.18 8.80 -14.18
C MET A 13 -5.78 8.23 -14.00
N SER A 14 -5.06 7.93 -15.09
CA SER A 14 -3.67 7.46 -15.02
C SER A 14 -2.75 8.49 -14.38
N LEU A 15 -2.92 9.76 -14.74
CA LEU A 15 -2.15 10.87 -14.17
C LEU A 15 -2.44 11.03 -12.67
N SER A 16 -3.70 10.87 -12.26
CA SER A 16 -4.10 10.91 -10.85
C SER A 16 -3.45 9.78 -10.04
N LEU A 17 -3.44 8.55 -10.55
CA LEU A 17 -2.80 7.40 -9.89
C LEU A 17 -1.28 7.62 -9.72
N LEU A 18 -0.60 8.10 -10.76
CA LEU A 18 0.81 8.46 -10.69
C LEU A 18 1.08 9.58 -9.68
N GLY A 19 0.22 10.60 -9.64
CA GLY A 19 0.29 11.69 -8.68
C GLY A 19 0.20 11.20 -7.24
N ILE A 20 -0.73 10.29 -6.93
CA ILE A 20 -0.89 9.71 -5.59
C ILE A 20 0.37 8.94 -5.19
N ILE A 21 0.90 8.09 -6.06
CA ILE A 21 2.13 7.32 -5.81
C ILE A 21 3.31 8.26 -5.54
N PHE A 22 3.45 9.31 -6.35
CA PHE A 22 4.50 10.31 -6.18
C PHE A 22 4.41 11.01 -4.81
N VAL A 23 3.21 11.48 -4.44
CA VAL A 23 2.96 12.14 -3.15
C VAL A 23 3.27 11.20 -1.98
N GLN A 24 2.90 9.93 -2.08
CA GLN A 24 3.19 8.93 -1.04
C GLN A 24 4.69 8.70 -0.86
N VAL A 25 5.43 8.51 -1.97
CA VAL A 25 6.89 8.33 -1.92
C VAL A 25 7.57 9.56 -1.35
N TYR A 26 7.14 10.75 -1.75
CA TYR A 26 7.63 12.02 -1.22
C TYR A 26 7.37 12.11 0.30
N TRP A 27 6.13 11.86 0.74
CA TRP A 27 5.76 11.91 2.15
C TRP A 27 6.54 10.91 3.02
N ILE A 28 6.74 9.68 2.55
CA ILE A 28 7.55 8.68 3.26
C ILE A 28 8.98 9.17 3.45
N ARG A 29 9.60 9.69 2.37
CA ARG A 29 10.98 10.18 2.43
C ARG A 29 11.12 11.36 3.38
N THR A 30 10.21 12.33 3.31
CA THR A 30 10.19 13.49 4.21
C THR A 30 9.97 13.05 5.66
N SER A 31 9.01 12.13 5.91
CA SER A 31 8.73 11.62 7.26
C SER A 31 9.93 10.90 7.89
N ILE A 32 10.74 10.17 7.09
CA ILE A 32 11.98 9.56 7.58
C ILE A 32 12.96 10.64 8.06
N ASN A 33 13.17 11.67 7.23
CA ASN A 33 14.09 12.75 7.54
C ASN A 33 13.65 13.52 8.78
N ASP A 34 12.37 13.89 8.86
CA ASP A 34 11.81 14.61 10.01
C ASP A 34 11.95 13.78 11.29
N LYS A 35 11.72 12.47 11.23
CA LYS A 35 11.92 11.57 12.37
C LYS A 35 13.37 11.42 12.76
N GLU A 36 14.30 11.38 11.81
CA GLU A 36 15.74 11.36 12.09
C GLU A 36 16.21 12.65 12.76
N GLU A 37 15.71 13.79 12.32
CA GLU A 37 16.02 15.09 12.92
C GLU A 37 15.44 15.22 14.33
N GLN A 38 14.15 14.87 14.49
CA GLN A 38 13.50 14.85 15.81
C GLN A 38 14.24 13.93 16.79
N PHE A 39 14.61 12.73 16.34
CA PHE A 39 15.39 11.79 17.12
C PHE A 39 16.74 12.39 17.52
N SER A 40 17.45 12.98 16.56
CA SER A 40 18.76 13.58 16.79
C SER A 40 18.72 14.71 17.82
N ARG A 41 17.74 15.63 17.71
CA ARG A 41 17.54 16.71 18.69
C ARG A 41 17.22 16.17 20.07
N THR A 42 16.37 15.15 20.15
CA THR A 42 15.98 14.51 21.41
C THR A 42 17.16 13.85 22.10
N VAL A 43 18.01 13.15 21.34
CA VAL A 43 19.22 12.52 21.86
C VAL A 43 20.23 13.56 22.37
N THR A 44 20.44 14.66 21.63
CA THR A 44 21.33 15.73 22.09
C THR A 44 20.85 16.34 23.41
N ASP A 45 19.56 16.58 23.55
CA ASP A 45 18.96 17.09 24.80
C ASP A 45 19.05 16.07 25.95
N ILE A 46 18.90 14.76 25.68
CA ILE A 46 19.16 13.71 26.67
C ILE A 46 20.62 13.74 27.12
N LEU A 47 21.56 13.81 26.17
CA LEU A 47 22.99 13.82 26.48
C LEU A 47 23.38 15.01 27.36
N GLY A 48 22.87 16.21 27.06
CA GLY A 48 23.07 17.40 27.90
C GLY A 48 22.55 17.17 29.32
N LYS A 49 21.29 16.73 29.47
CA LYS A 49 20.70 16.47 30.80
C LYS A 49 21.44 15.39 31.59
N VAL A 50 21.97 14.37 30.91
CA VAL A 50 22.77 13.33 31.58
C VAL A 50 24.13 13.88 32.00
N ALA A 51 24.78 14.71 31.18
CA ALA A 51 26.01 15.40 31.57
C ALA A 51 25.80 16.25 32.83
N ASP A 52 24.78 17.12 32.81
CA ASP A 52 24.43 17.97 33.96
C ASP A 52 24.16 17.15 35.23
N ARG A 53 23.43 16.04 35.11
CA ARG A 53 23.13 15.17 36.26
C ARG A 53 24.37 14.49 36.82
N VAL A 54 25.28 14.03 35.97
CA VAL A 54 26.52 13.40 36.41
C VAL A 54 27.38 14.41 37.16
N GLU A 55 27.46 15.65 36.69
CA GLU A 55 28.17 16.74 37.37
C GLU A 55 27.55 17.07 38.73
N MET A 56 26.22 17.21 38.79
CA MET A 56 25.50 17.44 40.05
C MET A 56 25.69 16.29 41.05
N MET A 57 25.73 15.05 40.58
CA MET A 57 25.97 13.88 41.43
C MET A 57 27.40 13.85 41.96
N GLU A 58 28.41 14.18 41.14
CA GLU A 58 29.81 14.29 41.60
C GLU A 58 29.96 15.35 42.69
N MET A 59 29.36 16.52 42.47
CA MET A 59 29.38 17.62 43.44
C MET A 59 28.65 17.25 44.73
N LYS A 60 27.49 16.59 44.63
CA LYS A 60 26.73 16.13 45.80
C LYS A 60 27.53 15.11 46.61
N GLU A 61 28.14 14.11 45.96
CA GLU A 61 28.93 13.09 46.65
C GLU A 61 30.11 13.72 47.39
N TYR A 62 30.76 14.72 46.79
CA TYR A 62 31.84 15.46 47.44
C TYR A 62 31.32 16.28 48.64
N SER A 63 30.20 16.98 48.47
CA SER A 63 29.54 17.73 49.55
C SER A 63 29.14 16.84 50.72
N ASP A 64 28.60 15.66 50.46
CA ASP A 64 28.18 14.70 51.49
C ASP A 64 29.39 14.17 52.28
N ARG A 65 30.51 13.91 51.58
CA ARG A 65 31.78 13.54 52.25
C ARG A 65 32.31 14.67 53.10
N LEU A 66 32.30 15.91 52.59
CA LEU A 66 32.74 17.09 53.34
C LEU A 66 31.91 17.26 54.61
N ALA A 67 30.59 17.15 54.50
CA ALA A 67 29.68 17.21 55.65
C ALA A 67 30.01 16.13 56.69
N SER A 68 30.26 14.88 56.27
CA SER A 68 30.64 13.80 57.19
C SER A 68 31.98 14.05 57.91
N MET A 69 32.91 14.75 57.25
CA MET A 69 34.19 15.15 57.86
C MET A 69 33.97 16.27 58.89
N VAL A 70 33.14 17.26 58.58
CA VAL A 70 32.76 18.33 59.49
C VAL A 70 32.10 17.75 60.75
N ASP A 71 31.12 16.85 60.59
CA ASP A 71 30.44 16.17 61.70
C ASP A 71 31.42 15.40 62.60
N SER A 72 32.51 14.88 62.02
CA SER A 72 33.55 14.14 62.76
C SER A 72 34.52 15.04 63.53
N ILE A 73 34.72 16.30 63.10
CA ILE A 73 35.64 17.26 63.73
C ILE A 73 34.99 17.91 64.97
N GLY A 74 33.66 18.04 65.01
CA GLY A 74 32.93 18.55 66.16
C GLY A 74 32.63 20.04 66.07
N GLU A 75 33.15 20.86 66.99
CA GLU A 75 32.80 22.29 67.07
C GLU A 75 33.68 23.19 66.18
N PRO A 76 33.10 24.23 65.55
CA PRO A 76 33.87 25.20 64.76
C PRO A 76 34.76 26.07 65.65
N LYS A 77 35.97 26.37 65.18
CA LYS A 77 36.96 27.27 65.80
C LYS A 77 36.49 28.72 65.79
N SER A 78 35.89 29.15 64.69
CA SER A 78 35.33 30.49 64.52
C SER A 78 34.10 30.44 63.63
N THR A 79 33.16 31.33 63.93
CA THR A 79 31.93 31.50 63.17
C THR A 79 31.81 32.96 62.75
N GLN A 80 31.79 33.24 61.45
CA GLN A 80 31.57 34.58 60.91
C GLN A 80 30.17 34.66 60.33
N TYR A 81 29.41 35.70 60.71
CA TYR A 81 28.04 35.91 60.24
C TYR A 81 27.96 37.16 59.37
N ARG A 82 27.68 36.99 58.07
CA ARG A 82 27.45 38.10 57.13
C ARG A 82 25.96 38.21 56.84
N ASN A 83 25.30 39.29 57.24
CA ASN A 83 23.84 39.44 57.13
C ASN A 83 23.44 40.51 56.12
N PHE A 84 22.47 40.19 55.27
CA PHE A 84 21.72 41.13 54.45
C PHE A 84 20.34 41.32 55.06
N LEU A 85 19.92 42.59 55.21
CA LEU A 85 18.74 42.94 55.98
C LEU A 85 17.82 43.84 55.15
N PHE A 86 16.56 43.45 55.07
CA PHE A 86 15.50 44.17 54.38
C PHE A 86 14.37 44.40 55.38
N VAL A 87 13.93 45.65 55.49
CA VAL A 87 12.80 46.05 56.33
C VAL A 87 11.80 46.77 55.46
N ASP A 88 10.57 46.29 55.45
CA ASP A 88 9.45 46.91 54.75
C ASP A 88 8.32 47.19 55.76
N ARG A 89 7.61 48.30 55.58
CA ARG A 89 6.53 48.72 56.49
C ARG A 89 5.28 48.99 55.67
N ASP A 90 4.23 48.23 55.95
CA ASP A 90 2.92 48.46 55.37
C ASP A 90 2.14 49.47 56.23
N LEU A 91 1.88 50.64 55.66
CA LEU A 91 1.20 51.76 56.32
C LEU A 91 -0.30 51.51 56.54
N ASN A 92 -0.91 50.54 55.83
CA ASN A 92 -2.34 50.23 55.98
C ASN A 92 -2.62 49.17 57.04
N SER A 93 -1.65 48.28 57.30
CA SER A 93 -1.79 47.17 58.26
C SER A 93 -1.01 47.39 59.57
N ASP A 94 -0.18 48.45 59.63
CA ASP A 94 0.78 48.72 60.71
C ASP A 94 1.74 47.56 60.96
N GLU A 95 1.98 46.75 59.93
CA GLU A 95 2.89 45.62 59.95
C GLU A 95 4.27 46.04 59.41
N ILE A 96 5.31 45.67 60.16
CA ILE A 96 6.69 45.77 59.76
C ILE A 96 7.18 44.38 59.40
N LEU A 97 7.46 44.18 58.12
CA LEU A 97 8.10 42.99 57.62
C LEU A 97 9.62 43.13 57.73
N PHE A 98 10.21 42.27 58.56
CA PHE A 98 11.64 42.09 58.68
C PHE A 98 12.05 40.82 57.94
N TYR A 99 12.98 40.96 57.00
CA TYR A 99 13.60 39.83 56.34
C TYR A 99 15.12 39.95 56.44
N SER A 100 15.76 38.95 57.04
CA SER A 100 17.21 38.83 57.09
C SER A 100 17.68 37.57 56.38
N HIS A 101 18.75 37.70 55.64
CA HIS A 101 19.45 36.59 55.00
C HIS A 101 20.91 36.67 55.39
N GLY A 102 21.36 35.77 56.25
CA GLY A 102 22.74 35.71 56.70
C GLY A 102 23.46 34.46 56.25
N ILE A 103 24.76 34.60 56.00
CA ILE A 103 25.71 33.54 55.71
C ILE A 103 26.49 33.30 56.99
N LEU A 104 26.54 32.05 57.41
CA LEU A 104 27.35 31.55 58.50
C LEU A 104 28.56 30.83 57.89
N GLU A 105 29.74 31.41 58.04
CA GLU A 105 31.02 30.80 57.68
C GLU A 105 31.63 30.20 58.95
N GLU A 106 31.86 28.89 58.95
CA GLU A 106 32.38 28.13 60.07
C GLU A 106 33.76 27.56 59.72
N ASP A 107 34.78 27.91 60.50
CA ASP A 107 36.14 27.40 60.33
C ASP A 107 36.39 26.22 61.27
N TYR A 108 36.74 25.06 60.74
CA TYR A 108 37.07 23.85 61.50
C TYR A 108 38.58 23.58 61.46
N ASN A 109 39.20 23.27 62.60
CA ASN A 109 40.61 22.88 62.62
C ASN A 109 40.77 21.47 62.06
N VAL A 110 41.59 21.31 61.02
CA VAL A 110 42.02 19.99 60.57
C VAL A 110 43.33 19.67 61.29
N SER A 111 43.35 18.56 62.06
CA SER A 111 44.55 18.10 62.76
C SER A 111 45.71 17.91 61.77
N SER A 112 46.90 18.40 62.12
CA SER A 112 48.13 18.27 61.33
C SER A 112 48.59 16.83 61.14
N THR A 113 48.02 15.85 61.83
CA THR A 113 48.30 14.41 61.60
C THR A 113 47.90 13.90 60.21
N PHE A 114 47.10 14.66 59.45
CA PHE A 114 46.74 14.33 58.07
C PHE A 114 47.72 14.88 57.02
N PHE A 115 48.58 15.82 57.39
CA PHE A 115 49.56 16.46 56.50
C PHE A 115 50.91 16.48 57.21
N ASP A 116 51.87 15.71 56.71
CA ASP A 116 53.21 15.57 57.32
C ASP A 116 53.97 16.91 57.22
N ASN A 117 53.66 17.84 58.12
CA ASN A 117 54.29 19.15 58.24
C ASN A 117 55.12 19.15 59.53
N THR A 118 56.42 18.98 59.37
CA THR A 118 57.45 18.99 60.42
C THR A 118 57.68 20.36 61.08
N THR A 119 56.81 21.34 60.86
CA THR A 119 56.85 22.68 61.48
C THR A 119 55.46 23.02 62.03
N GLY A 120 55.30 22.88 63.34
CA GLY A 120 54.01 22.83 64.04
C GLY A 120 53.28 24.15 64.25
N GLU A 121 53.10 24.99 63.23
CA GLU A 121 52.30 26.23 63.35
C GLU A 121 51.15 26.37 62.35
N ASP A 122 51.09 25.60 61.26
CA ASP A 122 50.03 25.75 60.26
C ASP A 122 48.90 24.71 60.44
N THR A 123 47.88 25.03 61.25
CA THR A 123 46.60 24.31 61.21
C THR A 123 45.82 24.75 59.96
N THR A 124 45.63 23.85 58.99
CA THR A 124 44.72 24.12 57.87
C THR A 124 43.28 24.16 58.38
N THR A 125 42.52 25.18 57.98
CA THR A 125 41.11 25.33 58.35
C THR A 125 40.20 24.83 57.23
N LEU A 126 39.28 23.93 57.55
CA LEU A 126 38.19 23.55 56.67
C LEU A 126 37.05 24.56 56.84
N LYS A 127 36.57 25.15 55.75
CA LYS A 127 35.45 26.10 55.78
C LYS A 127 34.15 25.40 55.42
N ASN A 128 33.13 25.59 56.25
CA ASN A 128 31.76 25.22 55.97
C ASN A 128 30.89 26.48 55.85
N TYR A 129 29.91 26.47 54.97
CA TYR A 129 29.04 27.61 54.71
C TYR A 129 27.58 27.18 54.84
N THR A 130 26.84 27.83 55.75
CA THR A 130 25.39 27.63 55.89
C THR A 130 24.65 28.95 55.77
N SER A 131 23.39 28.91 55.31
CA SER A 131 22.56 30.10 55.16
C SER A 131 21.46 30.11 56.21
N LYS A 132 21.33 31.20 56.96
CA LYS A 132 20.24 31.44 57.91
C LYS A 132 19.31 32.54 57.39
N ARG A 133 18.04 32.21 57.20
CA ARG A 133 17.00 33.14 56.76
C ARG A 133 16.01 33.36 57.89
N THR A 134 15.75 34.62 58.22
CA THR A 134 14.77 34.99 59.25
C THR A 134 13.74 35.91 58.63
N LYS A 135 12.47 35.52 58.67
CA LYS A 135 11.34 36.39 58.36
C LYS A 135 10.60 36.67 59.66
N ALA A 136 10.48 37.91 60.07
CA ALA A 136 9.72 38.32 61.23
C ALA A 136 8.69 39.39 60.83
N VAL A 137 7.45 39.23 61.26
CA VAL A 137 6.39 40.24 61.13
C VAL A 137 6.19 40.84 62.51
N PHE A 138 6.34 42.14 62.61
CA PHE A 138 6.02 42.91 63.79
C PHE A 138 4.77 43.71 63.48
N LYS A 139 3.91 43.93 64.47
CA LYS A 139 2.82 44.90 64.34
C LYS A 139 2.98 45.93 65.42
N GLU A 140 2.86 47.19 65.05
CA GLU A 140 2.87 48.26 66.02
C GLU A 140 1.51 48.28 66.73
N GLU A 141 1.50 47.93 68.02
CA GLU A 141 0.34 48.14 68.88
C GLU A 141 0.46 49.52 69.55
N TYR A 142 -0.60 50.31 69.45
CA TYR A 142 -0.71 51.63 70.07
C TYR A 142 -1.57 51.51 71.33
N GLY A 143 -1.07 52.06 72.45
CA GLY A 143 -1.88 52.20 73.66
C GLY A 143 -3.05 53.17 73.45
N LEU A 144 -4.03 53.14 74.35
CA LEU A 144 -5.18 54.06 74.37
C LEU A 144 -4.78 55.55 74.48
N ASP A 145 -3.51 55.82 74.79
CA ASP A 145 -2.83 57.11 74.87
C ASP A 145 -2.10 57.51 73.57
N GLY A 146 -2.23 56.73 72.49
CA GLY A 146 -1.67 57.02 71.16
C GLY A 146 -0.14 56.85 71.08
N LYS A 147 0.50 56.29 72.11
CA LYS A 147 1.94 56.03 72.13
C LYS A 147 2.22 54.56 71.77
N SER A 148 3.21 54.35 70.91
CA SER A 148 3.67 53.02 70.51
C SER A 148 4.39 52.32 71.68
N PHE A 149 4.12 51.03 71.90
CA PHE A 149 4.85 50.23 72.89
C PHE A 149 6.33 50.06 72.48
N ASN A 150 7.27 50.46 73.35
CA ASN A 150 8.73 50.41 73.11
C ASN A 150 9.34 49.00 72.95
N ARG A 151 8.56 47.93 72.85
CA ARG A 151 9.02 46.56 72.62
C ARG A 151 8.16 45.90 71.55
N LEU A 152 8.64 45.98 70.31
CA LEU A 152 8.09 45.22 69.19
C LEU A 152 8.55 43.76 69.31
N THR A 153 7.69 42.89 69.84
CA THR A 153 7.87 41.44 69.73
C THR A 153 7.27 40.97 68.41
N PRO A 154 7.96 40.10 67.65
CA PRO A 154 7.44 39.64 66.38
C PRO A 154 6.21 38.77 66.62
N ILE A 155 5.09 39.10 65.98
CA ILE A 155 3.85 38.31 66.03
C ILE A 155 4.05 36.99 65.28
N GLN A 156 4.89 37.01 64.26
CA GLN A 156 5.28 35.83 63.53
C GLN A 156 6.78 35.89 63.27
N ARG A 157 7.54 34.87 63.70
CA ARG A 157 8.95 34.71 63.35
C ARG A 157 9.15 33.32 62.77
N MET A 158 9.65 33.28 61.54
CA MET A 158 10.07 32.06 60.87
C MET A 158 11.58 32.12 60.66
N GLU A 159 12.29 31.14 61.19
CA GLU A 159 13.71 30.93 60.89
C GLU A 159 13.85 29.67 60.03
N LYS A 160 14.61 29.78 58.95
CA LYS A 160 14.98 28.67 58.10
C LYS A 160 16.49 28.68 57.93
N ILE A 161 17.14 27.67 58.50
CA ILE A 161 18.53 27.35 58.19
C ILE A 161 18.49 26.43 56.96
N GLY A 162 19.25 26.75 55.93
CA GLY A 162 19.28 26.02 54.66
C GLY A 162 20.66 26.02 54.04
N GLY A 163 20.84 25.19 53.00
CA GLY A 163 22.08 25.13 52.24
C GLY A 163 22.37 26.40 51.44
N LEU A 164 23.52 26.39 50.75
CA LEU A 164 24.06 27.46 49.91
C LEU A 164 22.99 28.12 49.02
N THR A 165 23.03 29.45 48.92
CA THR A 165 22.21 30.22 47.95
C THR A 165 22.59 29.87 46.50
N SER A 166 21.78 30.29 45.52
CA SER A 166 22.09 30.04 44.10
C SER A 166 23.43 30.66 43.66
N ILE A 167 23.79 31.81 44.23
CA ILE A 167 25.06 32.50 43.95
C ILE A 167 26.23 31.75 44.59
N GLU A 168 26.08 31.33 45.84
CA GLU A 168 27.10 30.55 46.54
C GLU A 168 27.29 29.17 45.94
N ARG A 169 26.22 28.54 45.46
CA ARG A 169 26.32 27.28 44.72
C ARG A 169 27.15 27.44 43.47
N ALA A 170 26.94 28.52 42.70
CA ALA A 170 27.74 28.80 41.51
C ALA A 170 29.22 29.06 41.84
N ALA A 171 29.51 29.80 42.92
CA ALA A 171 30.88 30.02 43.37
C ALA A 171 31.55 28.73 43.87
N TRP A 172 30.82 27.90 44.60
CA TRP A 172 31.28 26.59 45.03
C TRP A 172 31.51 25.63 43.86
N GLU A 173 30.60 25.63 42.89
CA GLU A 173 30.68 24.84 41.66
C GLU A 173 31.93 25.21 40.86
N ASP A 174 32.23 26.49 40.69
CA ASP A 174 33.46 26.95 40.02
C ASP A 174 34.73 26.43 40.71
N VAL A 175 34.84 26.60 42.03
CA VAL A 175 35.98 26.11 42.82
C VAL A 175 36.07 24.58 42.80
N PHE A 176 34.94 23.90 42.93
CA PHE A 176 34.88 22.44 42.90
C PHE A 176 35.30 21.90 41.54
N MET A 177 34.91 22.54 40.45
CA MET A 177 35.26 22.12 39.09
C MET A 177 36.76 22.21 38.84
N GLU A 178 37.44 23.24 39.35
CA GLU A 178 38.90 23.36 39.27
C GLU A 178 39.61 22.26 40.06
N TYR A 179 39.13 21.94 41.27
CA TYR A 179 39.60 20.78 42.02
C TYR A 179 39.35 19.46 41.27
N ALA A 180 38.15 19.28 40.72
CA ALA A 180 37.72 18.04 40.09
C ALA A 180 38.53 17.73 38.80
N LYS A 181 39.09 18.74 38.12
CA LYS A 181 40.04 18.55 37.00
C LYS A 181 41.27 17.71 37.37
N THR A 182 41.72 17.77 38.63
CA THR A 182 42.87 16.99 39.11
C THR A 182 42.55 15.51 39.30
N ARG A 183 41.26 15.14 39.35
CA ARG A 183 40.82 13.76 39.59
C ARG A 183 40.68 12.99 38.28
N PRO A 184 41.18 11.75 38.21
CA PRO A 184 41.03 10.95 37.00
C PRO A 184 39.57 10.52 36.80
N ILE A 185 39.10 10.52 35.54
CA ILE A 185 37.69 10.29 35.15
C ILE A 185 37.03 9.05 35.77
N HIS A 186 37.79 7.96 35.97
CA HIS A 186 37.27 6.72 36.54
C HIS A 186 36.93 6.79 38.04
N LYS A 187 37.39 7.85 38.73
CA LYS A 187 37.00 8.19 40.12
C LYS A 187 35.88 9.23 40.20
N ARG A 188 35.51 9.81 39.05
CA ARG A 188 34.50 10.87 38.92
C ARG A 188 33.17 10.32 38.41
N VAL A 189 33.21 9.32 37.53
CA VAL A 189 32.01 8.70 36.93
C VAL A 189 32.06 7.19 37.05
N SER A 190 30.98 6.61 37.57
CA SER A 190 30.77 5.16 37.65
C SER A 190 30.04 4.64 36.40
N LYS A 191 30.45 3.46 35.88
CA LYS A 191 29.79 2.87 34.70
C LYS A 191 28.32 2.51 34.94
N PRO A 192 27.96 1.76 36.01
CA PRO A 192 26.57 1.41 36.28
C PRO A 192 25.66 2.63 36.44
N GLU A 193 26.18 3.69 37.04
CA GLU A 193 25.45 4.93 37.29
C GLU A 193 25.16 5.69 36.00
N LEU A 194 26.17 5.88 35.15
CA LEU A 194 26.00 6.50 33.84
C LEU A 194 25.03 5.71 32.96
N GLU A 195 25.12 4.37 32.99
CA GLU A 195 24.22 3.49 32.25
C GLU A 195 22.78 3.61 32.73
N LEU A 196 22.57 3.67 34.06
CA LEU A 196 21.26 3.87 34.66
C LEU A 196 20.64 5.21 34.26
N LEU A 197 21.42 6.31 34.33
CA LEU A 197 20.95 7.64 33.95
C LEU A 197 20.57 7.71 32.46
N LEU A 198 21.41 7.17 31.58
CA LEU A 198 21.12 7.08 30.14
C LEU A 198 19.86 6.26 29.89
N SER A 199 19.74 5.08 30.50
CA SER A 199 18.56 4.22 30.38
C SER A 199 17.29 4.92 30.85
N GLN A 200 17.33 5.61 31.99
CA GLN A 200 16.18 6.34 32.52
C GLN A 200 15.74 7.47 31.58
N GLU A 201 16.67 8.31 31.13
CA GLU A 201 16.34 9.44 30.25
C GLU A 201 15.88 8.98 28.85
N LEU A 202 16.44 7.90 28.31
CA LEU A 202 15.98 7.31 27.04
C LEU A 202 14.56 6.73 27.18
N ASN A 203 14.29 5.98 28.26
CA ASN A 203 12.97 5.42 28.52
C ASN A 203 11.91 6.49 28.78
N ASN A 204 12.25 7.55 29.52
CA ASN A 204 11.35 8.69 29.77
C ASN A 204 10.91 9.38 28.47
N ARG A 205 11.67 9.24 27.39
CA ARG A 205 11.36 9.78 26.05
C ARG A 205 10.88 8.74 25.05
N ASN A 206 10.52 7.53 25.52
CA ASN A 206 10.08 6.41 24.69
C ASN A 206 11.10 5.98 23.63
N ILE A 207 12.39 6.18 23.88
CA ILE A 207 13.49 5.71 23.02
C ILE A 207 13.93 4.34 23.54
N ASN A 208 13.21 3.29 23.10
CA ASN A 208 13.53 1.91 23.46
C ASN A 208 14.34 1.24 22.34
N ILE A 209 15.64 1.52 22.32
CA ILE A 209 16.61 0.94 21.39
C ILE A 209 17.95 0.71 22.06
N ASP A 210 18.65 -0.32 21.61
CA ASP A 210 20.02 -0.59 22.03
C ASP A 210 20.93 0.59 21.70
N TYR A 211 21.72 0.99 22.69
CA TYR A 211 22.65 2.09 22.59
C TYR A 211 24.03 1.68 23.11
N GLU A 212 25.05 2.33 22.58
CA GLU A 212 26.42 2.19 23.06
C GLU A 212 26.90 3.58 23.49
N TYR A 213 27.51 3.65 24.67
CA TYR A 213 27.98 4.91 25.27
C TYR A 213 29.48 4.85 25.60
N GLY A 214 30.10 6.01 25.72
CA GLY A 214 31.46 6.15 26.23
C GLY A 214 31.86 7.58 26.56
N VAL A 215 32.68 7.76 27.58
CA VAL A 215 33.31 9.03 27.90
C VAL A 215 34.68 9.10 27.23
N TYR A 216 34.96 10.19 26.54
CA TYR A 216 36.18 10.44 25.81
C TYR A 216 36.94 11.60 26.44
N SER A 217 38.26 11.52 26.48
CA SER A 217 39.15 12.59 26.92
C SER A 217 40.00 13.05 25.74
N GLN A 218 39.89 14.31 25.34
CA GLN A 218 40.59 14.89 24.18
C GLN A 218 40.50 14.02 22.90
N GLY A 219 39.34 13.41 22.67
CA GLY A 219 39.11 12.53 21.52
C GLY A 219 39.58 11.08 21.68
N TYR A 220 40.15 10.69 22.82
CA TYR A 220 40.56 9.32 23.13
C TYR A 220 39.56 8.61 24.06
N PRO A 221 39.26 7.32 23.84
CA PRO A 221 38.32 6.58 24.67
C PRO A 221 38.87 6.35 26.08
N THR A 222 38.05 6.65 27.10
CA THR A 222 38.40 6.32 28.49
C THR A 222 37.98 4.90 28.86
N LYS A 223 38.28 4.47 30.09
CA LYS A 223 37.78 3.19 30.63
C LYS A 223 36.26 3.19 30.81
N ILE A 224 35.60 4.35 30.90
CA ILE A 224 34.16 4.51 31.10
C ILE A 224 33.44 4.41 29.75
N ARG A 225 33.21 3.17 29.31
CA ARG A 225 32.51 2.85 28.06
C ARG A 225 31.82 1.50 28.13
N SER A 226 30.81 1.35 27.28
CA SER A 226 30.13 0.10 26.94
C SER A 226 31.09 -0.91 26.27
N ARG A 227 30.78 -2.21 26.37
CA ARG A 227 31.67 -3.29 25.91
C ARG A 227 31.77 -3.38 24.38
N LYS A 228 30.74 -2.96 23.64
CA LYS A 228 30.65 -3.12 22.19
C LYS A 228 30.79 -1.80 21.42
N PHE A 229 31.19 -0.70 22.09
CA PHE A 229 31.42 0.58 21.44
C PHE A 229 32.48 0.47 20.34
N LYS A 230 32.03 0.45 19.08
CA LYS A 230 32.89 0.48 17.89
C LYS A 230 32.57 1.74 17.09
N PHE A 231 33.60 2.48 16.73
CA PHE A 231 33.51 3.77 16.03
C PHE A 231 33.07 3.65 14.54
N SER A 232 32.51 2.52 14.12
CA SER A 232 32.34 2.22 12.69
C SER A 232 30.88 2.29 12.26
N GLY A 233 30.57 3.30 11.44
CA GLY A 233 29.38 3.34 10.57
C GLY A 233 28.09 3.92 11.15
N ALA A 234 28.01 4.16 12.46
CA ALA A 234 26.82 4.75 13.10
C ALA A 234 27.03 6.24 13.42
N LYS A 235 25.94 7.02 13.38
CA LYS A 235 25.94 8.43 13.80
C LYS A 235 26.30 8.50 15.29
N ILE A 236 27.24 9.38 15.64
CA ILE A 236 27.71 9.58 17.01
C ILE A 236 27.18 10.92 17.50
N TYR A 237 26.50 10.88 18.63
CA TYR A 237 26.05 12.05 19.36
C TYR A 237 27.06 12.34 20.46
N LYS A 238 27.36 13.62 20.67
CA LYS A 238 28.32 14.07 21.68
C LYS A 238 27.74 15.22 22.50
N ALA A 239 27.99 15.21 23.79
CA ALA A 239 27.83 16.36 24.67
C ALA A 239 29.11 16.58 25.46
N PRO A 240 29.53 17.83 25.70
CA PRO A 240 30.57 18.12 26.67
C PRO A 240 30.12 17.67 28.07
N ILE A 241 31.06 17.31 28.92
CA ILE A 241 30.82 16.98 30.33
C ILE A 241 31.99 17.51 31.15
N PHE A 242 31.73 17.97 32.35
CA PHE A 242 32.67 18.66 33.23
C PHE A 242 33.20 19.97 32.65
N GLU A 243 32.29 20.81 32.13
CA GLU A 243 32.62 22.16 31.66
C GLU A 243 33.00 23.06 32.84
N ASP A 244 34.07 23.83 32.69
CA ASP A 244 34.39 24.89 33.64
C ASP A 244 33.55 26.15 33.40
N SER A 245 33.75 27.18 34.24
CA SER A 245 33.04 28.46 34.13
C SER A 245 33.27 29.21 32.82
N GLU A 246 34.32 28.84 32.07
CA GLU A 246 34.63 29.37 30.73
C GLU A 246 34.06 28.49 29.60
N GLY A 247 33.42 27.36 29.93
CA GLY A 247 32.84 26.41 28.97
C GLY A 247 33.86 25.45 28.35
N TYR A 248 35.06 25.31 28.93
CA TYR A 248 36.07 24.38 28.46
C TYR A 248 35.97 23.05 29.20
N THR A 249 36.10 21.96 28.42
CA THR A 249 36.27 20.63 28.98
C THR A 249 37.16 19.76 28.10
N ASN A 250 37.93 18.89 28.75
CA ASN A 250 38.66 17.83 28.09
C ASN A 250 37.80 16.57 27.88
N PHE A 251 36.60 16.50 28.46
CA PHE A 251 35.75 15.32 28.44
C PHE A 251 34.50 15.50 27.60
N SER A 252 34.09 14.43 26.92
CA SER A 252 32.82 14.39 26.19
C SER A 252 32.13 13.06 26.38
N LEU A 253 30.81 13.10 26.57
CA LEU A 253 29.94 11.93 26.61
C LEU A 253 29.45 11.64 25.19
N LEU A 254 29.77 10.44 24.70
CA LEU A 254 29.37 9.95 23.39
C LEU A 254 28.26 8.91 23.53
N LEU A 255 27.30 8.97 22.62
CA LEU A 255 26.20 8.01 22.50
C LEU A 255 26.00 7.65 21.02
N THR A 256 25.79 6.37 20.74
CA THR A 256 25.49 5.88 19.39
C THR A 256 24.45 4.78 19.43
N PHE A 257 23.71 4.67 18.32
CA PHE A 257 22.58 3.76 18.17
C PHE A 257 22.78 2.90 16.92
N PRO A 258 23.30 1.67 17.05
CA PRO A 258 23.57 0.81 15.90
C PRO A 258 22.32 0.53 15.05
N ALA A 259 21.15 0.44 15.67
CA ALA A 259 19.87 0.13 15.03
C ALA A 259 18.99 1.37 14.73
N MET A 260 19.54 2.59 14.76
CA MET A 260 18.78 3.84 14.60
C MET A 260 17.90 3.86 13.34
N LYS A 261 18.46 3.51 12.18
CA LYS A 261 17.72 3.52 10.90
C LYS A 261 16.54 2.55 10.92
N LYS A 262 16.73 1.36 11.51
CA LYS A 262 15.66 0.34 11.63
C LYS A 262 14.57 0.83 12.57
N PHE A 263 14.93 1.47 13.68
CA PHE A 263 13.97 2.04 14.63
C PHE A 263 13.12 3.15 14.00
N ILE A 264 13.76 4.14 13.35
CA ILE A 264 13.06 5.22 12.66
C ILE A 264 12.10 4.65 11.60
N PHE A 265 12.57 3.71 10.79
CA PHE A 265 11.73 3.08 9.76
C PHE A 265 10.56 2.30 10.35
N SER A 266 10.76 1.59 11.47
CA SER A 266 9.67 0.87 12.16
C SER A 266 8.57 1.79 12.67
N SER A 267 8.90 3.05 13.03
CA SER A 267 7.93 4.03 13.53
C SER A 267 6.93 4.51 12.47
N ILE A 268 7.35 4.54 11.20
CA ILE A 268 6.50 4.96 10.08
C ILE A 268 5.93 3.78 9.28
N MET A 269 6.46 2.57 9.50
CA MET A 269 6.12 1.36 8.74
C MET A 269 4.61 1.10 8.69
N LYS A 270 3.91 1.26 9.82
CA LYS A 270 2.46 1.02 9.89
C LYS A 270 1.69 1.97 8.96
N MET A 271 2.04 3.25 8.92
CA MET A 271 1.40 4.23 8.04
C MET A 271 1.78 3.99 6.57
N ALA A 272 3.04 3.65 6.28
CA ALA A 272 3.51 3.32 4.93
C ALA A 272 2.83 2.05 4.37
N LEU A 273 2.62 1.03 5.20
CA LEU A 273 1.89 -0.17 4.82
C LEU A 273 0.41 0.15 4.54
N LEU A 274 -0.22 0.96 5.39
CA LEU A 274 -1.61 1.36 5.20
C LEU A 274 -1.80 2.14 3.89
N SER A 275 -0.92 3.09 3.58
CA SER A 275 -0.99 3.85 2.33
C SER A 275 -0.77 2.95 1.11
N LEU A 276 0.14 1.97 1.19
CA LEU A 276 0.35 0.96 0.15
C LEU A 276 -0.90 0.12 -0.12
N VAL A 277 -1.59 -0.32 0.94
CA VAL A 277 -2.85 -1.09 0.82
C VAL A 277 -3.91 -0.26 0.10
N PHE A 278 -4.11 1.01 0.48
CA PHE A 278 -5.06 1.88 -0.21
C PHE A 278 -4.71 2.09 -1.68
N THR A 279 -3.42 2.28 -2.01
CA THR A 279 -2.96 2.39 -3.40
C THR A 279 -3.24 1.12 -4.19
N LEU A 280 -3.06 -0.06 -3.59
CA LEU A 280 -3.35 -1.33 -4.23
C LEU A 280 -4.86 -1.49 -4.50
N VAL A 281 -5.71 -1.13 -3.56
CA VAL A 281 -7.17 -1.16 -3.73
C VAL A 281 -7.60 -0.23 -4.87
N ILE A 282 -7.08 0.99 -4.92
CA ILE A 282 -7.36 1.95 -5.99
C ILE A 282 -6.86 1.41 -7.35
N MET A 283 -5.68 0.81 -7.38
CA MET A 283 -5.11 0.22 -8.59
C MET A 283 -5.98 -0.92 -9.12
N ILE A 284 -6.42 -1.83 -8.27
CA ILE A 284 -7.31 -2.95 -8.64
C ILE A 284 -8.65 -2.42 -9.16
N ALA A 285 -9.26 -1.46 -8.45
CA ALA A 285 -10.51 -0.83 -8.86
C ALA A 285 -10.38 -0.16 -10.23
N TYR A 286 -9.27 0.55 -10.46
CA TYR A 286 -8.95 1.19 -11.73
C TYR A 286 -8.82 0.18 -12.87
N THR A 287 -8.00 -0.86 -12.69
CA THR A 287 -7.81 -1.90 -13.72
C THR A 287 -9.13 -2.59 -14.06
N SER A 288 -9.94 -2.90 -13.05
CA SER A 288 -11.26 -3.51 -13.23
C SER A 288 -12.22 -2.59 -14.01
N ALA A 289 -12.28 -1.31 -13.67
CA ALA A 289 -13.13 -0.33 -14.36
C ALA A 289 -12.74 -0.19 -15.84
N ILE A 290 -11.43 -0.10 -16.14
CA ILE A 290 -10.93 -0.03 -17.52
C ILE A 290 -11.28 -1.30 -18.30
N TYR A 291 -11.07 -2.47 -17.71
CA TYR A 291 -11.42 -3.73 -18.34
C TYR A 291 -12.92 -3.83 -18.67
N GLN A 292 -13.79 -3.46 -17.73
CA GLN A 292 -15.24 -3.44 -17.95
C GLN A 292 -15.64 -2.48 -19.06
N LEU A 293 -15.07 -1.27 -19.09
CA LEU A 293 -15.35 -0.27 -20.14
C LEU A 293 -14.95 -0.77 -21.53
N ILE A 294 -13.76 -1.38 -21.67
CA ILE A 294 -13.30 -1.93 -22.95
C ILE A 294 -14.23 -3.07 -23.40
N LYS A 295 -14.60 -3.97 -22.49
CA LYS A 295 -15.52 -5.07 -22.77
C LYS A 295 -16.89 -4.57 -23.24
N GLN A 296 -17.46 -3.57 -22.54
CA GLN A 296 -18.72 -2.95 -22.92
C GLN A 296 -18.65 -2.30 -24.30
N LYS A 297 -17.56 -1.58 -24.60
CA LYS A 297 -17.37 -0.95 -25.90
C LYS A 297 -17.34 -1.97 -27.04
N ARG A 298 -16.59 -3.06 -26.89
CA ARG A 298 -16.51 -4.14 -27.88
C ARG A 298 -17.88 -4.78 -28.12
N ILE A 299 -18.64 -5.04 -27.06
CA ILE A 299 -20.02 -5.55 -27.17
C ILE A 299 -20.92 -4.56 -27.91
N SER A 300 -20.79 -3.26 -27.64
CA SER A 300 -21.57 -2.23 -28.32
C SER A 300 -21.25 -2.13 -29.81
N GLU A 301 -19.97 -2.23 -30.19
CA GLU A 301 -19.54 -2.21 -31.61
C GLU A 301 -20.11 -3.43 -32.34
N ILE A 302 -19.95 -4.62 -31.76
CA ILE A 302 -20.51 -5.88 -32.30
C ILE A 302 -22.04 -5.79 -32.49
N LYS A 303 -22.78 -5.25 -31.51
CA LYS A 303 -24.23 -5.05 -31.64
C LYS A 303 -24.60 -4.09 -32.76
N SER A 304 -23.85 -2.98 -32.89
CA SER A 304 -24.07 -2.01 -33.95
C SER A 304 -23.82 -2.61 -35.34
N ASP A 305 -22.74 -3.36 -35.50
CA ASP A 305 -22.39 -4.03 -36.76
C ASP A 305 -23.45 -5.07 -37.14
N PHE A 306 -23.97 -5.83 -36.16
CA PHE A 306 -25.07 -6.77 -36.39
C PHE A 306 -26.34 -6.06 -36.88
N ILE A 307 -26.77 -4.98 -36.22
CA ILE A 307 -27.98 -4.22 -36.62
C ILE A 307 -27.80 -3.64 -38.03
N ASN A 308 -26.64 -3.07 -38.33
CA ASN A 308 -26.35 -2.50 -39.65
C ASN A 308 -26.38 -3.58 -40.74
N ASN A 309 -25.75 -4.74 -40.48
CA ASN A 309 -25.75 -5.86 -41.42
C ASN A 309 -27.16 -6.43 -41.65
N MET A 310 -27.96 -6.62 -40.58
CA MET A 310 -29.35 -7.06 -40.70
C MET A 310 -30.20 -6.08 -41.50
N THR A 311 -30.03 -4.78 -41.26
CA THR A 311 -30.74 -3.75 -42.03
C THR A 311 -30.44 -3.85 -43.51
N HIS A 312 -29.17 -4.05 -43.88
CA HIS A 312 -28.78 -4.23 -45.27
C HIS A 312 -29.34 -5.52 -45.88
N GLU A 313 -29.23 -6.64 -45.18
CA GLU A 313 -29.72 -7.96 -45.61
C GLU A 313 -31.25 -8.01 -45.78
N PHE A 314 -32.01 -7.17 -45.08
CA PHE A 314 -33.46 -7.02 -45.28
C PHE A 314 -33.82 -6.02 -46.40
N LYS A 315 -33.00 -4.99 -46.64
CA LYS A 315 -33.30 -3.96 -47.65
C LYS A 315 -33.33 -4.52 -49.07
N THR A 316 -32.40 -5.41 -49.41
CA THR A 316 -32.33 -6.05 -50.74
C THR A 316 -33.57 -6.89 -51.07
N PRO A 317 -34.02 -7.84 -50.22
CA PRO A 317 -35.24 -8.61 -50.45
C PRO A 317 -36.47 -7.72 -50.67
N ILE A 318 -36.65 -6.74 -49.79
CA ILE A 318 -37.78 -5.81 -49.83
C ILE A 318 -37.78 -5.02 -51.15
N ALA A 319 -36.61 -4.55 -51.60
CA ALA A 319 -36.48 -3.84 -52.87
C ALA A 319 -36.81 -4.75 -54.07
N THR A 320 -36.33 -5.99 -54.09
CA THR A 320 -36.62 -6.95 -55.16
C THR A 320 -38.09 -7.31 -55.22
N ILE A 321 -38.73 -7.54 -54.07
CA ILE A 321 -40.18 -7.79 -53.99
C ILE A 321 -40.96 -6.59 -54.53
N ASN A 322 -40.59 -5.36 -54.12
CA ASN A 322 -41.24 -4.15 -54.62
C ASN A 322 -41.08 -3.98 -56.14
N LEU A 323 -39.89 -4.27 -56.69
CA LEU A 323 -39.65 -4.24 -58.13
C LEU A 323 -40.48 -5.29 -58.88
N ALA A 324 -40.59 -6.51 -58.36
CA ALA A 324 -41.41 -7.56 -58.94
C ALA A 324 -42.91 -7.19 -58.92
N VAL A 325 -43.39 -6.60 -57.82
CA VAL A 325 -44.78 -6.11 -57.71
C VAL A 325 -45.05 -4.98 -58.72
N GLU A 326 -44.13 -4.00 -58.83
CA GLU A 326 -44.27 -2.90 -59.79
C GLU A 326 -44.22 -3.40 -61.25
N ALA A 327 -43.37 -4.40 -61.51
CA ALA A 327 -43.27 -5.03 -62.83
C ALA A 327 -44.54 -5.81 -63.20
N ILE A 328 -45.22 -6.47 -62.25
CA ILE A 328 -46.53 -7.11 -62.45
C ILE A 328 -47.62 -6.06 -62.74
N ARG A 329 -47.58 -4.91 -62.04
CA ARG A 329 -48.59 -3.84 -62.18
C ARG A 329 -48.54 -3.12 -63.54
N ASN A 330 -47.42 -3.21 -64.27
CA ASN A 330 -47.27 -2.61 -65.59
C ASN A 330 -48.28 -3.25 -66.59
N PRO A 331 -49.12 -2.46 -67.28
CA PRO A 331 -50.13 -2.96 -68.22
C PRO A 331 -49.59 -3.92 -69.29
N LYS A 332 -48.33 -3.76 -69.72
CA LYS A 332 -47.68 -4.64 -70.71
C LYS A 332 -47.24 -5.99 -70.14
N SER A 333 -47.04 -6.07 -68.83
CA SER A 333 -46.58 -7.29 -68.16
C SER A 333 -47.74 -8.11 -67.62
N ILE A 334 -48.85 -7.47 -67.22
CA ILE A 334 -49.99 -8.14 -66.59
C ILE A 334 -50.75 -9.04 -67.58
N GLU A 335 -50.70 -8.72 -68.88
CA GLU A 335 -51.29 -9.53 -69.96
C GLU A 335 -50.40 -10.74 -70.33
N ASP A 336 -49.13 -10.72 -69.94
CA ASP A 336 -48.16 -11.80 -70.19
C ASP A 336 -48.10 -12.75 -68.99
N LYS A 337 -48.87 -13.84 -69.09
CA LYS A 337 -49.01 -14.86 -68.05
C LYS A 337 -47.67 -15.47 -67.61
N GLU A 338 -46.71 -15.60 -68.53
CA GLU A 338 -45.40 -16.20 -68.23
C GLU A 338 -44.53 -15.25 -67.38
N LYS A 339 -44.52 -13.95 -67.73
CA LYS A 339 -43.83 -12.92 -66.92
C LYS A 339 -44.43 -12.79 -65.53
N VAL A 340 -45.76 -12.82 -65.40
CA VAL A 340 -46.44 -12.74 -64.10
C VAL A 340 -46.04 -13.92 -63.21
N LEU A 341 -46.08 -15.15 -63.73
CA LEU A 341 -45.67 -16.35 -62.97
C LEU A 341 -44.20 -16.27 -62.53
N ARG A 342 -43.31 -15.76 -63.38
CA ARG A 342 -41.90 -15.56 -63.02
C ARG A 342 -41.72 -14.56 -61.87
N TYR A 343 -42.41 -13.41 -61.92
CA TYR A 343 -42.34 -12.41 -60.85
C TYR A 343 -42.97 -12.91 -59.54
N LEU A 344 -44.08 -13.66 -59.60
CA LEU A 344 -44.65 -14.32 -58.43
C LEU A 344 -43.69 -15.35 -57.81
N GLY A 345 -42.97 -16.10 -58.64
CA GLY A 345 -41.88 -16.99 -58.19
C GLY A 345 -40.79 -16.23 -57.44
N MET A 346 -40.31 -15.12 -58.02
CA MET A 346 -39.31 -14.24 -57.40
C MET A 346 -39.78 -13.68 -56.05
N ILE A 347 -41.03 -13.23 -55.94
CA ILE A 347 -41.62 -12.76 -54.68
C ILE A 347 -41.65 -13.89 -53.65
N ARG A 348 -42.10 -15.08 -54.04
CA ARG A 348 -42.18 -16.25 -53.15
C ARG A 348 -40.80 -16.63 -52.60
N ASP A 349 -39.81 -16.69 -53.48
CA ASP A 349 -38.46 -17.12 -53.12
C ASP A 349 -37.79 -16.08 -52.20
N GLU A 350 -37.99 -14.79 -52.46
CA GLU A 350 -37.45 -13.72 -51.62
C GLU A 350 -38.18 -13.62 -50.27
N ASN A 351 -39.48 -13.90 -50.23
CA ASN A 351 -40.24 -14.00 -48.97
C ASN A 351 -39.79 -15.21 -48.13
N LYS A 352 -39.55 -16.37 -48.77
CA LYS A 352 -38.94 -17.54 -48.10
C LYS A 352 -37.57 -17.19 -47.51
N ARG A 353 -36.75 -16.42 -48.24
CA ARG A 353 -35.45 -15.94 -47.77
C ARG A 353 -35.60 -14.99 -46.57
N MET A 354 -36.52 -14.03 -46.60
CA MET A 354 -36.80 -13.14 -45.47
C MET A 354 -37.26 -13.90 -44.23
N HIS A 355 -38.16 -14.87 -44.40
CA HIS A 355 -38.63 -15.70 -43.28
C HIS A 355 -37.48 -16.46 -42.62
N ALA A 356 -36.56 -17.01 -43.41
CA ALA A 356 -35.35 -17.66 -42.88
C ALA A 356 -34.45 -16.67 -42.11
N GLN A 357 -34.34 -15.41 -42.56
CA GLN A 357 -33.60 -14.37 -41.84
C GLN A 357 -34.26 -14.03 -40.50
N VAL A 358 -35.59 -13.89 -40.44
CA VAL A 358 -36.33 -13.62 -39.21
C VAL A 358 -36.18 -14.75 -38.19
N GLU A 359 -36.34 -16.00 -38.62
CA GLU A 359 -36.15 -17.18 -37.76
C GLU A 359 -34.72 -17.24 -37.20
N ASN A 360 -33.72 -16.91 -38.00
CA ASN A 360 -32.35 -16.81 -37.53
C ASN A 360 -32.20 -15.73 -36.46
N VAL A 361 -32.82 -14.55 -36.62
CA VAL A 361 -32.79 -13.48 -35.60
C VAL A 361 -33.45 -13.92 -34.29
N LEU A 362 -34.61 -14.58 -34.37
CA LEU A 362 -35.30 -15.12 -33.21
C LEU A 362 -34.48 -16.19 -32.50
N ARG A 363 -33.82 -17.07 -33.25
CA ARG A 363 -32.91 -18.09 -32.71
C ARG A 363 -31.75 -17.45 -31.94
N ILE A 364 -31.14 -16.38 -32.46
CA ILE A 364 -30.10 -15.60 -31.76
C ILE A 364 -30.64 -15.04 -30.44
N SER A 365 -31.81 -14.42 -30.46
CA SER A 365 -32.42 -13.81 -29.27
C SER A 365 -32.68 -14.84 -28.17
N LYS A 366 -33.15 -16.04 -28.53
CA LYS A 366 -33.35 -17.15 -27.59
C LYS A 366 -32.03 -17.68 -27.03
N LEU A 367 -30.99 -17.80 -27.85
CA LEU A 367 -29.63 -18.13 -27.42
C LEU A 367 -29.03 -17.10 -26.45
N GLU A 368 -29.36 -15.80 -26.60
CA GLU A 368 -28.84 -14.76 -25.69
C GLU A 368 -29.48 -14.77 -24.30
N LYS A 369 -30.74 -15.18 -24.19
CA LYS A 369 -31.49 -15.13 -22.92
C LYS A 369 -31.32 -16.39 -22.06
N ASN A 370 -30.49 -17.36 -22.44
CA ASN A 370 -30.45 -18.69 -21.82
C ASN A 370 -31.84 -19.35 -21.71
N GLN A 371 -32.73 -19.06 -22.67
CA GLN A 371 -34.12 -19.55 -22.67
C GLN A 371 -34.31 -20.78 -23.59
N LEU A 372 -33.21 -21.47 -23.93
CA LEU A 372 -33.31 -22.75 -24.62
C LEU A 372 -33.57 -23.82 -23.56
N ASP A 373 -34.84 -24.15 -23.36
CA ASP A 373 -35.22 -25.35 -22.62
C ASP A 373 -34.88 -26.55 -23.53
N ILE A 374 -33.69 -27.12 -23.34
CA ILE A 374 -33.18 -28.22 -24.16
C ILE A 374 -33.42 -29.52 -23.41
N ASN A 375 -34.46 -30.26 -23.82
CA ASN A 375 -34.65 -31.64 -23.38
C ASN A 375 -33.54 -32.50 -24.00
N LYS A 376 -32.84 -33.27 -23.17
CA LYS A 376 -31.75 -34.15 -23.59
C LYS A 376 -32.17 -35.59 -23.35
N ASP A 377 -32.06 -36.40 -24.38
CA ASP A 377 -32.37 -37.81 -24.36
C ASP A 377 -31.13 -38.62 -24.78
N ARG A 378 -31.18 -39.95 -24.63
CA ARG A 378 -30.13 -40.82 -25.16
C ARG A 378 -30.21 -40.82 -26.68
N VAL A 379 -29.14 -40.41 -27.34
CA VAL A 379 -29.05 -40.34 -28.81
C VAL A 379 -27.73 -40.95 -29.28
N ASP A 380 -27.77 -41.59 -30.44
CA ASP A 380 -26.58 -42.11 -31.12
C ASP A 380 -25.97 -41.02 -32.02
N MET A 381 -24.72 -40.67 -31.76
CA MET A 381 -24.01 -39.67 -32.57
C MET A 381 -23.76 -40.12 -34.01
N HIS A 382 -23.69 -41.42 -34.29
CA HIS A 382 -23.52 -41.92 -35.65
C HIS A 382 -24.75 -41.65 -36.51
N ASP A 383 -25.95 -41.85 -35.96
CA ASP A 383 -27.20 -41.54 -36.63
C ASP A 383 -27.31 -40.04 -36.92
N ILE A 384 -27.01 -39.20 -35.92
CA ILE A 384 -27.01 -37.73 -36.06
C ILE A 384 -26.04 -37.27 -37.15
N ILE A 385 -24.84 -37.87 -37.23
CA ILE A 385 -23.86 -37.55 -38.27
C ILE A 385 -24.40 -37.97 -39.64
N GLY A 386 -25.00 -39.16 -39.75
CA GLY A 386 -25.63 -39.65 -40.98
C GLY A 386 -26.70 -38.69 -41.51
N ASP A 387 -27.62 -38.27 -40.64
CA ASP A 387 -28.67 -37.31 -40.98
C ASP A 387 -28.08 -35.95 -41.42
N ALA A 388 -27.07 -35.47 -40.71
CA ALA A 388 -26.41 -34.22 -41.05
C ALA A 388 -25.65 -34.27 -42.39
N ILE A 389 -25.06 -35.42 -42.75
CA ILE A 389 -24.41 -35.62 -44.05
C ILE A 389 -25.45 -35.59 -45.17
N ALA A 390 -26.60 -36.27 -45.00
CA ALA A 390 -27.68 -36.28 -45.99
C ALA A 390 -28.19 -34.86 -46.31
N HIS A 391 -28.16 -33.94 -45.33
CA HIS A 391 -28.54 -32.54 -45.53
C HIS A 391 -27.61 -31.75 -46.49
N VAL A 392 -26.32 -32.10 -46.56
CA VAL A 392 -25.33 -31.37 -47.36
C VAL A 392 -24.89 -32.13 -48.61
N GLU A 393 -25.17 -33.44 -48.68
CA GLU A 393 -24.72 -34.35 -49.73
C GLU A 393 -25.06 -33.84 -51.14
N LEU A 394 -26.30 -33.43 -51.37
CA LEU A 394 -26.76 -32.96 -52.68
C LEU A 394 -26.01 -31.69 -53.12
N ILE A 395 -25.69 -30.79 -52.18
CA ILE A 395 -24.95 -29.54 -52.44
C ILE A 395 -23.48 -29.85 -52.74
N VAL A 396 -22.91 -30.84 -52.04
CA VAL A 396 -21.53 -31.29 -52.24
C VAL A 396 -21.36 -31.98 -53.59
N GLN A 397 -22.29 -32.85 -53.96
CA GLN A 397 -22.28 -33.57 -55.24
C GLN A 397 -22.47 -32.62 -56.43
N ASP A 398 -23.34 -31.62 -56.33
CA ASP A 398 -23.52 -30.58 -57.37
C ASP A 398 -22.21 -29.81 -57.64
N ARG A 399 -21.35 -29.70 -56.63
CA ARG A 399 -20.00 -29.12 -56.74
C ARG A 399 -18.89 -30.13 -57.08
N GLY A 400 -19.23 -31.37 -57.41
CA GLY A 400 -18.29 -32.44 -57.75
C GLY A 400 -17.39 -32.89 -56.58
N GLY A 401 -17.82 -32.64 -55.34
CA GLY A 401 -17.11 -33.02 -54.13
C GLY A 401 -17.60 -34.34 -53.51
N TYR A 402 -17.09 -34.65 -52.31
CA TYR A 402 -17.56 -35.80 -51.51
C TYR A 402 -17.59 -35.47 -50.01
N VAL A 403 -18.41 -36.23 -49.28
CA VAL A 403 -18.39 -36.32 -47.82
C VAL A 403 -18.23 -37.79 -47.43
N ASN A 404 -17.10 -38.17 -46.83
CA ASN A 404 -16.88 -39.54 -46.34
C ASN A 404 -17.04 -39.59 -44.82
N ALA A 405 -17.73 -40.63 -44.33
CA ALA A 405 -17.87 -40.89 -42.91
C ALA A 405 -17.02 -42.10 -42.49
N HIS A 406 -16.12 -41.88 -41.53
CA HIS A 406 -15.24 -42.86 -40.90
C HIS A 406 -15.67 -43.01 -39.43
N LEU A 407 -16.75 -43.74 -39.22
CA LEU A 407 -17.44 -43.84 -37.93
C LEU A 407 -16.83 -44.94 -37.02
N ASP A 408 -15.53 -44.86 -36.75
CA ASP A 408 -14.76 -45.93 -36.07
C ASP A 408 -14.94 -46.00 -34.55
N ALA A 409 -15.81 -45.18 -33.96
CA ALA A 409 -16.05 -45.16 -32.52
C ALA A 409 -16.96 -46.33 -32.09
N GLU A 410 -16.44 -47.25 -31.27
CA GLU A 410 -17.23 -48.39 -30.76
C GLU A 410 -18.40 -47.99 -29.84
N ARG A 411 -18.36 -46.77 -29.27
CA ARG A 411 -19.42 -46.20 -28.44
C ARG A 411 -19.74 -44.78 -28.91
N SER A 412 -21.01 -44.53 -29.20
CA SER A 412 -21.52 -43.27 -29.76
C SER A 412 -22.74 -42.70 -29.03
N ASP A 413 -23.26 -43.40 -28.02
CA ASP A 413 -24.37 -42.95 -27.18
C ASP A 413 -23.98 -41.73 -26.33
N VAL A 414 -24.73 -40.63 -26.45
CA VAL A 414 -24.58 -39.42 -25.64
C VAL A 414 -25.93 -38.93 -25.12
N LEU A 415 -25.92 -38.15 -24.04
CA LEU A 415 -27.12 -37.46 -23.54
C LEU A 415 -27.26 -36.10 -24.23
N ALA A 416 -28.03 -36.03 -25.32
CA ALA A 416 -28.19 -34.81 -26.10
C ALA A 416 -29.58 -34.62 -26.70
N ASN A 417 -29.83 -33.40 -27.16
CA ASN A 417 -31.01 -33.10 -27.97
C ASN A 417 -30.71 -33.38 -29.44
N ASP A 418 -31.40 -34.37 -30.00
CA ASP A 418 -31.29 -34.81 -31.39
C ASP A 418 -31.30 -33.63 -32.38
N MET A 419 -32.39 -32.86 -32.43
CA MET A 419 -32.55 -31.71 -33.34
C MET A 419 -31.42 -30.69 -33.21
N HIS A 420 -31.03 -30.30 -31.99
CA HIS A 420 -29.98 -29.30 -31.80
C HIS A 420 -28.62 -29.84 -32.21
N MET A 421 -28.33 -31.12 -31.96
CA MET A 421 -27.06 -31.75 -32.31
C MET A 421 -26.93 -31.97 -33.82
N THR A 422 -27.99 -32.39 -34.51
CA THR A 422 -28.02 -32.44 -35.98
C THR A 422 -27.73 -31.07 -36.57
N ASN A 423 -28.36 -30.02 -36.02
CA ASN A 423 -28.05 -28.64 -36.43
C ASN A 423 -26.58 -28.25 -36.16
N VAL A 424 -25.94 -28.74 -35.09
CA VAL A 424 -24.52 -28.49 -34.83
C VAL A 424 -23.66 -29.05 -35.94
N ILE A 425 -23.86 -30.33 -36.28
CA ILE A 425 -23.07 -31.01 -37.32
C ILE A 425 -23.33 -30.36 -38.69
N VAL A 426 -24.59 -30.08 -39.04
CA VAL A 426 -24.95 -29.36 -40.27
C VAL A 426 -24.26 -28.00 -40.36
N ASN A 427 -24.17 -27.23 -39.26
CA ASN A 427 -23.48 -25.93 -39.28
C ASN A 427 -21.98 -26.05 -39.58
N ILE A 428 -21.32 -27.10 -39.08
CA ILE A 428 -19.89 -27.32 -39.35
C ILE A 428 -19.70 -27.79 -40.80
N LEU A 429 -20.52 -28.75 -41.26
CA LEU A 429 -20.47 -29.25 -42.64
C LEU A 429 -20.78 -28.15 -43.67
N ASP A 430 -21.82 -27.35 -43.43
CA ASP A 430 -22.18 -26.21 -44.29
C ASP A 430 -21.04 -25.18 -44.37
N ASN A 431 -20.31 -24.94 -43.28
CA ASN A 431 -19.11 -24.11 -43.32
C ASN A 431 -17.99 -24.75 -44.15
N ALA A 432 -17.75 -26.07 -44.00
CA ALA A 432 -16.76 -26.78 -44.79
C ALA A 432 -17.07 -26.68 -46.31
N VAL A 433 -18.34 -26.76 -46.70
CA VAL A 433 -18.77 -26.57 -48.10
C VAL A 433 -18.62 -25.12 -48.57
N LYS A 434 -19.04 -24.15 -47.75
CA LYS A 434 -19.02 -22.72 -48.09
C LYS A 434 -17.62 -22.15 -48.25
N TYR A 435 -16.68 -22.58 -47.42
CA TYR A 435 -15.31 -22.08 -47.39
C TYR A 435 -14.32 -22.96 -48.18
N SER A 436 -14.84 -23.88 -48.99
CA SER A 436 -14.08 -24.61 -50.01
C SER A 436 -14.05 -23.81 -51.32
N PRO A 437 -12.88 -23.28 -51.75
CA PRO A 437 -12.77 -22.54 -53.01
C PRO A 437 -12.87 -23.45 -54.24
N GLU A 438 -12.49 -24.72 -54.10
CA GLU A 438 -12.56 -25.75 -55.15
C GLU A 438 -13.62 -26.81 -54.81
N THR A 439 -13.50 -28.02 -55.37
CA THR A 439 -14.36 -29.16 -55.06
C THR A 439 -14.32 -29.48 -53.56
N PRO A 440 -15.45 -29.44 -52.83
CA PRO A 440 -15.46 -29.71 -51.40
C PRO A 440 -15.11 -31.17 -51.11
N LYS A 441 -14.03 -31.37 -50.36
CA LYS A 441 -13.59 -32.69 -49.87
C LYS A 441 -13.64 -32.66 -48.36
N ILE A 442 -14.58 -33.42 -47.80
CA ILE A 442 -14.89 -33.39 -46.39
C ILE A 442 -14.85 -34.82 -45.85
N ASP A 443 -14.09 -35.02 -44.77
CA ASP A 443 -14.00 -36.30 -44.08
C ASP A 443 -14.45 -36.13 -42.63
N VAL A 444 -15.36 -36.99 -42.19
CA VAL A 444 -15.90 -36.99 -40.82
C VAL A 444 -15.41 -38.23 -40.10
N PHE A 445 -14.67 -38.07 -39.02
CA PHE A 445 -14.15 -39.17 -38.21
C PHE A 445 -14.79 -39.18 -36.83
N THR A 446 -14.99 -40.36 -36.26
CA THR A 446 -15.34 -40.51 -34.84
C THR A 446 -14.35 -41.42 -34.14
N GLU A 447 -13.89 -41.02 -32.96
CA GLU A 447 -13.04 -41.85 -32.10
C GLU A 447 -13.48 -41.75 -30.64
N VAL A 448 -13.24 -42.79 -29.85
CA VAL A 448 -13.47 -42.76 -28.40
C VAL A 448 -12.15 -42.48 -27.69
N VAL A 449 -12.10 -41.40 -26.92
CA VAL A 449 -10.95 -41.07 -26.07
C VAL A 449 -11.40 -40.98 -24.62
N LYS A 450 -10.98 -41.98 -23.83
CA LYS A 450 -11.38 -42.17 -22.42
C LYS A 450 -12.90 -42.35 -22.30
N ASN A 451 -13.60 -41.36 -21.77
CA ASN A 451 -15.05 -41.36 -21.58
C ASN A 451 -15.77 -40.32 -22.44
N ASN A 452 -15.17 -39.96 -23.58
CA ASN A 452 -15.74 -38.99 -24.51
C ASN A 452 -15.66 -39.54 -25.93
N ILE A 453 -16.68 -39.23 -26.73
CA ILE A 453 -16.63 -39.34 -28.18
C ILE A 453 -16.03 -38.05 -28.74
N ILE A 454 -15.07 -38.18 -29.65
CA ILE A 454 -14.49 -37.08 -30.40
C ILE A 454 -14.93 -37.22 -31.85
N ILE A 455 -15.59 -36.19 -32.35
CA ILE A 455 -16.02 -36.06 -33.75
C ILE A 455 -15.10 -35.05 -34.41
N LYS A 456 -14.45 -35.46 -35.50
CA LYS A 456 -13.54 -34.63 -36.28
C LYS A 456 -14.16 -34.38 -37.65
N VAL A 457 -14.37 -33.12 -38.01
CA VAL A 457 -14.81 -32.73 -39.36
C VAL A 457 -13.65 -32.02 -40.03
N GLN A 458 -13.03 -32.69 -41.01
CA GLN A 458 -11.88 -32.19 -41.75
C GLN A 458 -12.31 -31.69 -43.12
N ASP A 459 -11.92 -30.46 -43.46
CA ASP A 459 -12.10 -29.85 -44.77
C ASP A 459 -10.74 -29.52 -45.41
N GLN A 460 -10.69 -29.54 -46.75
CA GLN A 460 -9.55 -29.08 -47.54
C GLN A 460 -9.80 -27.67 -48.13
N GLY A 461 -10.48 -26.81 -47.39
CA GLY A 461 -10.89 -25.49 -47.84
C GLY A 461 -9.79 -24.41 -47.73
N ALA A 462 -10.21 -23.14 -47.72
CA ALA A 462 -9.29 -22.00 -47.70
C ALA A 462 -8.46 -21.89 -46.40
N GLY A 463 -8.89 -22.55 -45.32
CA GLY A 463 -8.27 -22.48 -44.00
C GLY A 463 -8.35 -21.09 -43.35
N MET A 464 -7.89 -21.00 -42.10
CA MET A 464 -8.00 -19.81 -41.25
C MET A 464 -6.62 -19.36 -40.74
N SER A 465 -6.46 -18.06 -40.58
CA SER A 465 -5.30 -17.51 -39.89
C SER A 465 -5.38 -17.77 -38.38
N LYS A 466 -4.22 -17.81 -37.69
CA LYS A 466 -4.18 -17.95 -36.20
C LYS A 466 -4.97 -16.86 -35.47
N ALA A 467 -5.11 -15.67 -36.06
CA ALA A 467 -5.89 -14.58 -35.48
C ALA A 467 -7.40 -14.83 -35.57
N VAL A 468 -7.87 -15.42 -36.68
CA VAL A 468 -9.26 -15.80 -36.92
C VAL A 468 -9.64 -16.99 -36.06
N LEU A 469 -8.78 -18.00 -35.96
CA LEU A 469 -9.02 -19.22 -35.18
C LEU A 469 -9.39 -18.91 -33.72
N LYS A 470 -8.74 -17.92 -33.11
CA LYS A 470 -9.02 -17.47 -31.73
C LYS A 470 -10.40 -16.85 -31.54
N LYS A 471 -11.03 -16.40 -32.63
CA LYS A 471 -12.28 -15.64 -32.61
C LYS A 471 -13.40 -16.31 -33.40
N VAL A 472 -13.15 -17.43 -34.06
CA VAL A 472 -14.10 -18.07 -34.99
C VAL A 472 -15.43 -18.48 -34.32
N PHE A 473 -15.39 -18.77 -33.02
CA PHE A 473 -16.58 -19.07 -32.21
C PHE A 473 -17.18 -17.84 -31.49
N GLU A 474 -16.59 -16.64 -31.64
CA GLU A 474 -17.18 -15.42 -31.11
C GLU A 474 -18.43 -15.05 -31.91
N LYS A 475 -19.46 -14.55 -31.22
CA LYS A 475 -20.71 -14.10 -31.85
C LYS A 475 -20.41 -12.99 -32.87
N PHE A 476 -21.04 -13.09 -34.04
CA PHE A 476 -20.98 -12.10 -35.12
C PHE A 476 -19.59 -11.92 -35.75
N TYR A 477 -18.61 -12.75 -35.38
CA TYR A 477 -17.27 -12.64 -35.93
C TYR A 477 -17.20 -13.20 -37.35
N ARG A 478 -16.53 -12.45 -38.24
CA ARG A 478 -16.23 -12.84 -39.62
C ARG A 478 -14.82 -12.38 -39.97
N GLU A 479 -14.07 -13.18 -40.74
CA GLU A 479 -12.80 -12.72 -41.31
C GLU A 479 -13.11 -11.65 -42.39
N HIS A 480 -12.69 -10.41 -42.16
CA HIS A 480 -12.81 -9.33 -43.14
C HIS A 480 -11.67 -9.46 -44.17
N THR A 481 -11.86 -10.30 -45.19
CA THR A 481 -11.07 -10.21 -46.42
C THR A 481 -11.71 -9.12 -47.29
N GLY A 482 -10.99 -8.01 -47.51
CA GLY A 482 -11.49 -6.83 -48.23
C GLY A 482 -12.16 -7.19 -49.57
N ASP A 483 -13.18 -6.41 -49.96
CA ASP A 483 -13.99 -6.43 -51.19
C ASP A 483 -14.53 -7.78 -51.72
N ILE A 484 -14.35 -8.90 -51.02
CA ILE A 484 -14.95 -10.19 -51.40
C ILE A 484 -16.19 -10.46 -50.51
N HIS A 485 -17.29 -9.81 -50.83
CA HIS A 485 -18.61 -10.01 -50.20
C HIS A 485 -19.32 -11.34 -50.59
N ASN A 486 -18.61 -12.33 -51.16
CA ASN A 486 -19.26 -13.44 -51.86
C ASN A 486 -19.78 -14.59 -50.99
N VAL A 487 -19.41 -14.70 -49.72
CA VAL A 487 -19.90 -15.79 -48.86
C VAL A 487 -21.02 -15.28 -47.94
N LYS A 488 -22.26 -15.71 -48.23
CA LYS A 488 -23.46 -15.39 -47.44
C LYS A 488 -23.43 -16.10 -46.09
N GLY A 489 -23.49 -15.34 -44.98
CA GLY A 489 -23.53 -15.89 -43.63
C GLY A 489 -23.52 -14.82 -42.53
N HIS A 490 -24.24 -15.06 -41.43
CA HIS A 490 -24.47 -14.06 -40.38
C HIS A 490 -23.42 -14.09 -39.24
N GLY A 491 -22.40 -14.95 -39.32
CA GLY A 491 -21.35 -15.05 -38.29
C GLY A 491 -21.82 -15.65 -36.96
N LEU A 492 -22.83 -16.51 -37.00
CA LEU A 492 -23.51 -17.02 -35.80
C LEU A 492 -23.56 -18.54 -35.72
N GLY A 493 -23.34 -19.25 -36.83
CA GLY A 493 -23.40 -20.72 -36.86
C GLY A 493 -22.42 -21.34 -35.87
N LEU A 494 -21.15 -20.94 -35.91
CA LEU A 494 -20.13 -21.48 -34.99
C LEU A 494 -20.33 -21.02 -33.53
N ALA A 495 -20.87 -19.82 -33.31
CA ALA A 495 -21.23 -19.39 -31.96
C ALA A 495 -22.39 -20.22 -31.38
N TYR A 496 -23.36 -20.60 -32.22
CA TYR A 496 -24.43 -21.55 -31.88
C TYR A 496 -23.86 -22.94 -31.58
N VAL A 497 -22.96 -23.45 -32.44
CA VAL A 497 -22.26 -24.72 -32.23
C VAL A 497 -21.59 -24.74 -30.86
N LYS A 498 -20.77 -23.73 -30.56
CA LYS A 498 -20.09 -23.63 -29.27
C LYS A 498 -21.06 -23.63 -28.10
N ARG A 499 -22.14 -22.86 -28.20
CA ARG A 499 -23.13 -22.78 -27.12
C ARG A 499 -23.85 -24.10 -26.87
N ILE A 500 -24.31 -24.78 -27.93
CA ILE A 500 -25.00 -26.06 -27.79
C ILE A 500 -24.06 -27.12 -27.22
N ILE A 501 -22.83 -27.20 -27.71
CA ILE A 501 -21.84 -28.16 -27.19
C ILE A 501 -21.53 -27.89 -25.71
N GLU A 502 -21.34 -26.62 -25.32
CA GLU A 502 -21.15 -26.24 -23.91
C GLU A 502 -22.37 -26.59 -23.03
N ASP A 503 -23.60 -26.34 -23.51
CA ASP A 503 -24.83 -26.70 -22.80
C ASP A 503 -24.96 -28.23 -22.65
N HIS A 504 -24.33 -29.01 -23.53
CA HIS A 504 -24.22 -30.48 -23.46
C HIS A 504 -22.98 -30.97 -22.71
N GLN A 505 -22.29 -30.10 -21.94
CA GLN A 505 -21.08 -30.42 -21.19
C GLN A 505 -19.91 -30.94 -22.06
N GLY A 506 -19.95 -30.62 -23.35
CA GLY A 506 -18.89 -30.92 -24.30
C GLY A 506 -17.91 -29.77 -24.50
N GLU A 507 -16.94 -30.01 -25.38
CA GLU A 507 -15.93 -29.05 -25.79
C GLU A 507 -15.86 -29.01 -27.32
N VAL A 508 -15.74 -27.81 -27.90
CA VAL A 508 -15.50 -27.63 -29.34
C VAL A 508 -14.30 -26.72 -29.58
N TYR A 509 -13.43 -27.14 -30.50
CA TYR A 509 -12.29 -26.36 -30.94
C TYR A 509 -11.99 -26.64 -32.41
N ALA A 510 -11.08 -25.86 -33.00
CA ALA A 510 -10.69 -26.02 -34.39
C ALA A 510 -9.17 -25.88 -34.52
N GLU A 511 -8.62 -26.62 -35.46
CA GLU A 511 -7.25 -26.48 -35.96
C GLU A 511 -7.32 -26.11 -37.44
N SER A 512 -6.47 -25.19 -37.89
CA SER A 512 -6.51 -24.75 -39.29
C SER A 512 -5.22 -24.09 -39.71
N GLU A 513 -4.86 -24.28 -40.98
CA GLU A 513 -3.75 -23.61 -41.63
C GLU A 513 -4.22 -23.00 -42.95
N LYS A 514 -3.91 -21.72 -43.15
CA LYS A 514 -4.33 -20.97 -44.33
C LYS A 514 -3.82 -21.65 -45.61
N GLY A 515 -4.74 -21.98 -46.52
CA GLY A 515 -4.47 -22.66 -47.79
C GLY A 515 -4.40 -24.18 -47.71
N LYS A 516 -4.51 -24.80 -46.54
CA LYS A 516 -4.51 -26.28 -46.38
C LYS A 516 -5.85 -26.86 -45.93
N GLY A 517 -6.71 -26.05 -45.31
CA GLY A 517 -8.01 -26.46 -44.79
C GLY A 517 -8.15 -26.29 -43.29
N SER A 518 -9.22 -26.86 -42.73
CA SER A 518 -9.50 -26.81 -41.29
C SER A 518 -9.99 -28.15 -40.77
N THR A 519 -9.86 -28.35 -39.47
CA THR A 519 -10.40 -29.50 -38.76
C THR A 519 -11.11 -29.02 -37.51
N PHE A 520 -12.40 -29.28 -37.44
CA PHE A 520 -13.23 -28.99 -36.27
C PHE A 520 -13.33 -30.24 -35.40
N PHE A 521 -13.14 -30.06 -34.10
CA PHE A 521 -13.20 -31.13 -33.11
C PHE A 521 -14.35 -30.85 -32.16
N ILE A 522 -15.29 -31.79 -32.06
CA ILE A 522 -16.34 -31.80 -31.04
C ILE A 522 -16.06 -32.96 -30.10
N LYS A 523 -16.07 -32.69 -28.79
CA LYS A 523 -15.89 -33.69 -27.75
C LYS A 523 -17.11 -33.70 -26.85
N LEU A 524 -17.76 -34.86 -26.71
CA LEU A 524 -18.95 -35.03 -25.88
C LEU A 524 -18.77 -36.21 -24.89
N PRO A 525 -19.28 -36.10 -23.66
CA PRO A 525 -19.23 -37.19 -22.70
C PRO A 525 -20.15 -38.34 -23.14
N LEU A 526 -19.62 -39.56 -23.11
CA LEU A 526 -20.40 -40.78 -23.32
C LEU A 526 -21.19 -41.13 -22.04
N ILE A 527 -22.34 -41.79 -22.23
CA ILE A 527 -23.17 -42.32 -21.14
C ILE A 527 -22.89 -43.79 -20.81
#